data_AF-A0A419GV85-F1
#
_entry.id   AF-A0A419GV85-F1
#
_cell.length_a   1.000
_cell.length_b   1.000
_cell.length_c   1.000
_cell.angle_alpha   90.00
_cell.angle_beta   90.00
_cell.angle_gamma   90.00
#
_symmetry.space_group_name_H-M   'P 1'
#
loop_
_entity.id
_entity.type
_entity.pdbx_description
1 polymer ?
#
loop_
_entity_poly.entity_id
_entity_poly.type
_entity_poly.pdbx_seq_one_letter_code
_entity_poly.pdbx_strand_id
1 'polypeptide(L)'
;MTDSIGDNTVDLRDIDEEERPQWIAAVEATGYDFDQVLENEPIMINANYFAEYARELAEDIGAISGDLQWPLDHIDWDAAAEQLKSDYTELEIEGSTYLFRTF
;
A
#
# COMPACT_ATOMS: atom_id res chain seq x y z
N MET A 1 -2.70 2.19 21.55
CA MET A 1 -2.22 3.25 20.64
C MET A 1 -2.42 2.66 19.27
N THR A 2 -3.40 3.14 18.52
CA THR A 2 -3.52 2.78 17.11
C THR A 2 -2.47 3.61 16.41
N ASP A 3 -1.27 3.05 16.25
CA ASP A 3 -0.24 3.67 15.43
C ASP A 3 -0.83 3.93 14.05
N SER A 4 -0.71 5.18 13.62
CA SER A 4 -1.39 5.69 12.45
C SER A 4 -0.82 5.02 11.21
N ILE A 5 -1.68 4.26 10.54
CA ILE A 5 -1.60 3.96 9.10
C ILE A 5 -1.51 5.27 8.26
N GLY A 6 -1.87 6.42 8.85
CA GLY A 6 -2.16 7.68 8.19
C GLY A 6 -1.02 8.62 7.78
N ASP A 7 0.24 8.18 7.66
CA ASP A 7 1.28 9.01 6.98
C ASP A 7 1.74 8.43 5.63
N ASN A 8 1.75 7.09 5.49
CA ASN A 8 2.31 6.43 4.32
C ASN A 8 1.30 5.67 3.47
N THR A 9 0.02 5.78 3.84
CA THR A 9 -1.08 5.22 3.04
C THR A 9 -2.18 6.27 2.85
N VAL A 10 -2.96 6.09 1.79
CA VAL A 10 -4.12 6.92 1.47
C VAL A 10 -5.31 6.01 1.25
N ASP A 11 -6.40 6.21 2.01
CA ASP A 11 -7.69 5.61 1.68
C ASP A 11 -8.40 6.51 0.66
N LEU A 12 -8.63 6.00 -0.55
CA LEU A 12 -9.32 6.73 -1.63
C LEU A 12 -10.73 7.19 -1.25
N ARG A 13 -11.33 6.67 -0.18
CA ARG A 13 -12.63 7.11 0.33
C ARG A 13 -12.54 8.43 1.09
N ASP A 14 -11.37 8.72 1.65
CA ASP A 14 -11.11 9.86 2.51
C ASP A 14 -10.38 11.01 1.79
N ILE A 15 -10.06 10.86 0.50
CA ILE A 15 -9.46 11.93 -0.31
C ILE A 15 -10.43 13.10 -0.51
N ASP A 16 -9.87 14.31 -0.54
CA ASP A 16 -10.63 15.52 -0.81
C ASP A 16 -11.25 15.49 -2.22
N GLU A 17 -12.47 16.03 -2.37
CA GLU A 17 -13.15 16.10 -3.67
C GLU A 17 -12.34 16.87 -4.72
N GLU A 18 -11.49 17.81 -4.29
CA GLU A 18 -10.59 18.58 -5.16
C GLU A 18 -9.44 17.73 -5.71
N GLU A 19 -8.95 16.75 -4.94
CA GLU A 19 -7.87 15.83 -5.33
C GLU A 19 -8.41 14.58 -6.04
N ARG A 20 -9.69 14.28 -5.91
CA ARG A 20 -10.29 13.08 -6.53
C ARG A 20 -10.01 12.93 -8.03
N PRO A 21 -10.07 13.99 -8.88
CA PRO A 21 -9.82 13.85 -10.31
C PRO A 21 -8.41 13.36 -10.67
N GLN A 22 -7.38 13.76 -9.91
CA GLN A 22 -6.01 13.30 -10.16
C GLN A 22 -5.83 11.83 -9.79
N TRP A 23 -6.46 11.37 -8.71
CA TRP A 23 -6.47 9.96 -8.32
C TRP A 23 -7.21 9.09 -9.34
N ILE A 24 -8.36 9.55 -9.85
CA ILE A 24 -9.09 8.86 -10.94
C ILE A 24 -8.18 8.72 -12.16
N ALA A 25 -7.59 9.82 -12.62
CA ALA A 25 -6.73 9.82 -13.81
C ALA A 25 -5.50 8.91 -13.63
N ALA A 26 -4.89 8.90 -12.44
CA ALA A 26 -3.74 8.06 -12.16
C ALA A 26 -4.09 6.57 -12.15
N VAL A 27 -5.21 6.18 -11.53
CA VAL A 27 -5.70 4.79 -11.53
C VAL A 27 -6.06 4.36 -12.95
N GLU A 28 -6.82 5.16 -13.69
CA GLU A 28 -7.22 4.82 -15.07
C GLU A 28 -6.03 4.70 -16.02
N ALA A 29 -4.95 5.44 -15.81
CA ALA A 29 -3.70 5.32 -16.57
C ALA A 29 -3.02 3.96 -16.40
N THR A 30 -3.29 3.24 -15.29
CA THR A 30 -2.81 1.86 -15.07
C THR A 30 -3.65 0.81 -15.79
N GLY A 31 -4.78 1.21 -16.40
CA GLY A 31 -5.73 0.32 -17.08
C GLY A 31 -6.82 -0.26 -16.17
N TYR A 32 -6.88 0.16 -14.91
CA TYR A 32 -7.90 -0.21 -13.94
C TYR A 32 -8.98 0.87 -13.80
N ASP A 33 -10.19 0.44 -13.44
CA ASP A 33 -11.30 1.35 -13.19
C ASP A 33 -11.28 1.86 -11.75
N PHE A 34 -11.40 3.17 -11.56
CA PHE A 34 -11.31 3.79 -10.24
C PHE A 34 -12.41 3.32 -9.29
N ASP A 35 -13.65 3.17 -9.78
CA ASP A 35 -14.77 2.74 -8.95
C ASP A 35 -14.58 1.28 -8.51
N GLN A 36 -14.04 0.40 -9.36
CA GLN A 36 -13.67 -0.96 -8.98
C GLN A 36 -12.60 -1.00 -7.89
N VAL A 37 -11.57 -0.15 -7.97
CA VAL A 37 -10.54 -0.06 -6.92
C VAL A 37 -11.16 0.41 -5.61
N LEU A 38 -12.02 1.43 -5.66
CA LEU A 38 -12.69 2.00 -4.50
C LEU A 38 -13.61 1.01 -3.76
N GLU A 39 -14.31 0.16 -4.51
CA GLU A 39 -15.20 -0.87 -3.98
C GLU A 39 -14.46 -2.06 -3.34
N ASN A 40 -13.29 -2.41 -3.86
CA ASN A 40 -12.51 -3.56 -3.40
C ASN A 40 -11.55 -3.20 -2.25
N GLU A 41 -10.36 -2.69 -2.59
CA GLU A 41 -9.31 -2.33 -1.64
C GLU A 41 -8.81 -0.91 -1.97
N PRO A 42 -9.40 0.13 -1.35
CA PRO A 42 -9.15 1.54 -1.71
C PRO A 42 -7.83 2.07 -1.13
N ILE A 43 -6.97 1.21 -0.60
CA ILE A 43 -5.76 1.60 0.12
C ILE A 43 -4.61 1.72 -0.86
N MET A 44 -4.03 2.92 -0.90
CA MET A 44 -2.83 3.26 -1.64
C MET A 44 -1.65 3.28 -0.67
N ILE A 45 -0.56 2.60 -0.98
CA ILE A 45 0.61 2.49 -0.11
C ILE A 45 1.78 3.20 -0.79
N ASN A 46 2.43 4.14 -0.11
CA ASN A 46 3.59 4.83 -0.65
C ASN A 46 4.74 3.82 -0.89
N ALA A 47 5.31 3.82 -2.08
CA ALA A 47 6.32 2.83 -2.49
C ALA A 47 7.57 2.84 -1.61
N ASN A 48 7.93 3.98 -1.03
CA ASN A 48 9.10 4.10 -0.15
C ASN A 48 8.89 3.43 1.21
N TYR A 49 7.66 3.06 1.56
CA TYR A 49 7.30 2.44 2.83
C TYR A 49 6.73 1.03 2.65
N PHE A 50 6.90 0.45 1.46
CA PHE A 50 6.29 -0.83 1.12
C PHE A 50 6.94 -2.00 1.88
N ALA A 51 8.21 -1.88 2.28
CA ALA A 51 8.89 -2.88 3.10
C ALA A 51 8.33 -2.91 4.53
N GLU A 52 8.07 -1.76 5.12
CA GLU A 52 7.40 -1.61 6.41
C GLU A 52 5.99 -2.18 6.35
N TYR A 53 5.23 -1.83 5.30
CA TYR A 53 3.91 -2.41 5.05
C TYR A 53 3.97 -3.93 4.93
N ALA A 54 4.94 -4.50 4.22
CA ALA A 54 5.06 -5.96 4.08
C ALA A 54 5.30 -6.66 5.43
N ARG A 55 6.08 -6.04 6.33
CA ARG A 55 6.27 -6.51 7.71
C ARG A 55 4.98 -6.46 8.52
N GLU A 56 4.27 -5.35 8.46
CA GLU A 56 3.00 -5.16 9.16
C GLU A 56 1.94 -6.14 8.65
N LEU A 57 1.82 -6.30 7.33
CA LEU A 57 0.93 -7.29 6.72
C LEU A 57 1.25 -8.71 7.19
N ALA A 58 2.55 -9.07 7.27
CA ALA A 58 2.95 -10.39 7.75
C ALA A 58 2.57 -10.62 9.23
N GLU A 59 2.59 -9.58 10.05
CA GLU A 59 2.11 -9.60 11.43
C GLU A 59 0.58 -9.75 11.49
N ASP A 60 -0.14 -8.94 10.71
CA ASP A 60 -1.61 -8.91 10.67
C ASP A 60 -2.22 -10.24 10.21
N ILE A 61 -1.59 -10.92 9.24
CA ILE A 61 -2.04 -12.25 8.78
C ILE A 61 -1.54 -13.39 9.68
N GLY A 62 -0.76 -13.10 10.71
CA GLY A 62 -0.19 -14.08 11.64
C GLY A 62 0.92 -14.96 11.04
N ALA A 63 1.56 -14.51 9.95
CA ALA A 63 2.74 -15.19 9.40
C ALA A 63 3.97 -15.04 10.32
N ILE A 64 4.01 -13.94 11.08
CA ILE A 64 4.99 -13.67 12.14
C ILE A 64 4.26 -13.22 13.42
N SER A 65 4.95 -13.28 14.56
CA SER A 65 4.45 -12.74 15.82
C SER A 65 5.11 -11.40 16.08
N GLY A 66 4.31 -10.34 16.25
CA GLY A 66 4.80 -8.97 16.50
C GLY A 66 5.65 -8.79 17.76
N ASP A 67 5.53 -9.72 18.72
CA ASP A 67 6.29 -9.69 19.97
C ASP A 67 7.74 -10.19 19.84
N LEU A 68 8.14 -10.70 18.66
CA LEU A 68 9.47 -11.29 18.43
C LEU A 68 10.41 -10.32 17.72
N GLN A 69 11.42 -9.81 18.42
CA GLN A 69 12.47 -8.99 17.77
C GLN A 69 13.45 -9.84 16.95
N TRP A 70 13.91 -10.96 17.51
CA TRP A 70 14.75 -11.92 16.80
C TRP A 70 13.87 -13.09 16.34
N PRO A 71 13.90 -13.51 15.06
CA PRO A 71 14.81 -13.07 13.99
C PRO A 71 14.27 -11.92 13.10
N LEU A 72 13.13 -11.31 13.42
CA LEU A 72 12.43 -10.36 12.53
C LEU A 72 13.28 -9.13 12.16
N ASP A 73 14.09 -8.62 13.09
CA ASP A 73 15.02 -7.49 12.88
C ASP A 73 16.20 -7.85 11.94
N HIS A 74 16.32 -9.11 11.54
CA HIS A 74 17.35 -9.61 10.62
C HIS A 74 16.79 -10.18 9.32
N ILE A 75 15.48 -10.11 9.10
CA ILE A 75 14.87 -10.48 7.82
C ILE A 75 15.15 -9.36 6.81
N ASP A 76 15.47 -9.75 5.59
CA ASP A 76 15.56 -8.85 4.45
C ASP A 76 14.14 -8.50 3.98
N TRP A 77 13.55 -7.49 4.62
CA TRP A 77 12.19 -7.04 4.34
C TRP A 77 12.07 -6.38 2.96
N ASP A 78 13.13 -5.76 2.44
CA ASP A 78 13.15 -5.24 1.07
C ASP A 78 12.95 -6.38 0.06
N ALA A 79 13.70 -7.49 0.21
CA ALA A 79 13.53 -8.65 -0.65
C ALA A 79 12.15 -9.32 -0.52
N ALA A 80 11.55 -9.30 0.68
CA ALA A 80 10.18 -9.78 0.90
C ALA A 80 9.15 -8.87 0.21
N ALA A 81 9.31 -7.56 0.33
CA ALA A 81 8.46 -6.57 -0.30
C ALA A 81 8.50 -6.69 -1.82
N GLU A 82 9.68 -6.84 -2.42
CA GLU A 82 9.83 -7.03 -3.88
C GLU A 82 9.09 -8.27 -4.40
N GLN A 83 9.03 -9.36 -3.63
CA GLN A 83 8.19 -10.51 -4.01
C GLN A 83 6.70 -10.19 -3.88
N LEU A 84 6.30 -9.54 -2.79
CA LEU A 84 4.92 -9.13 -2.53
C LEU A 84 4.39 -8.15 -3.58
N LYS A 85 5.24 -7.25 -4.11
CA LYS A 85 4.89 -6.27 -5.15
C LYS A 85 4.27 -6.89 -6.39
N SER A 86 4.50 -8.18 -6.67
CA SER A 86 3.89 -8.86 -7.81
C SER A 86 2.35 -8.89 -7.77
N ASP A 87 1.76 -8.74 -6.59
CA ASP A 87 0.31 -8.67 -6.38
C ASP A 87 -0.23 -7.22 -6.41
N TYR A 88 0.65 -6.23 -6.64
CA TYR A 88 0.34 -4.80 -6.60
C TYR A 88 0.66 -4.14 -7.93
N THR A 89 -0.06 -3.06 -8.22
CA THR A 89 0.18 -2.18 -9.36
C THR A 89 0.63 -0.81 -8.87
N GLU A 90 1.64 -0.27 -9.55
CA GLU A 90 2.19 1.06 -9.27
C GLU A 90 1.42 2.14 -10.04
N LEU A 91 1.19 3.27 -9.38
CA LEU A 91 0.73 4.51 -10.00
C LEU A 91 1.58 5.69 -9.51
N GLU A 92 1.65 6.75 -10.32
CA GLU A 92 2.35 7.98 -9.98
C GLU A 92 1.35 9.13 -9.77
N ILE A 93 1.50 9.85 -8.67
CA ILE A 93 0.74 11.07 -8.36
C ILE A 93 1.66 12.11 -7.74
N GLU A 94 1.67 13.31 -8.31
CA GLU A 94 2.48 14.45 -7.83
C GLU A 94 3.98 14.14 -7.57
N GLY A 95 4.56 13.20 -8.32
CA GLY A 95 5.96 12.79 -8.18
C GLY A 95 6.22 11.75 -7.08
N SER A 96 5.16 11.21 -6.47
CA SER A 96 5.21 10.06 -5.55
C SER A 96 4.63 8.82 -6.22
N THR A 97 5.25 7.67 -5.97
CA THR A 97 4.76 6.36 -6.42
C THR A 97 3.94 5.71 -5.31
N TYR A 98 2.74 5.26 -5.65
CA TYR A 98 1.87 4.49 -4.77
C TYR A 98 1.59 3.12 -5.36
N LEU A 99 1.37 2.14 -4.49
CA LEU A 99 0.97 0.79 -4.84
C LEU A 99 -0.46 0.54 -4.35
N PHE A 100 -1.26 -0.09 -5.20
CA PHE A 100 -2.56 -0.63 -4.83
C PHE A 100 -2.66 -2.08 -5.27
N ARG A 101 -3.45 -2.86 -4.56
CA ARG A 101 -3.59 -4.28 -4.85
C ARG A 101 -4.47 -4.50 -6.07
N THR A 102 -4.02 -5.33 -7.00
CA THR A 102 -4.77 -5.70 -8.21
C THR A 102 -5.06 -7.20 -8.22
N PHE A 103 -6.28 -7.56 -8.60
CA PHE A 103 -6.83 -8.92 -8.59
C PHE A 103 -6.78 -9.61 -9.95
#